data_AF-A0A538DG98-F1
#
_entry.id   AF-A0A538DG98-F1
#
_cell.length_a   1.000
_cell.length_b   1.000
_cell.length_c   1.000
_cell.angle_alpha   90.00
_cell.angle_beta   90.00
_cell.angle_gamma   90.00
#
_symmetry.space_group_name_H-M   'P 1'
#
loop_
_entity.id
_entity.type
_entity.pdbx_description
1 polymer ?
#
loop_
_entity_poly.entity_id
_entity_poly.type
_entity_poly.pdbx_seq_one_letter_code
_entity_poly.pdbx_strand_id
1 'polypeptide(L)'
;EGILYVLSTDTPWLEVPYRELGLPSGETCRRRMEEWSRSGAFQRALVVLQKKLRDAEKLDWSRVIVDASLVDAKKGARRSRARSGAARAAVSTCL
;
A
#
# COMPACT_ATOMS: atom_id res chain seq x y z
N GLU A 1 -0.30 -5.84 -14.07
CA GLU A 1 -0.01 -4.45 -14.49
C GLU A 1 -0.37 -3.40 -13.44
N GLY A 2 -1.63 -3.13 -13.11
CA GLY A 2 -1.95 -1.98 -12.23
C GLY A 2 -1.35 -1.99 -10.80
N ILE A 3 -1.21 -3.16 -10.17
CA ILE A 3 -0.52 -3.27 -8.86
C ILE A 3 0.97 -2.92 -8.99
N LEU A 4 1.63 -3.40 -10.05
CA LEU A 4 3.06 -3.15 -10.28
C LEU A 4 3.32 -1.68 -10.60
N TYR A 5 2.40 -1.04 -11.33
CA TYR A 5 2.45 0.40 -11.57
C TYR A 5 2.47 1.17 -10.23
N VAL A 6 1.47 0.95 -9.38
CA VAL A 6 1.37 1.60 -8.06
C VAL A 6 2.61 1.34 -7.20
N LEU A 7 3.12 0.11 -7.17
CA LEU A 7 4.33 -0.22 -6.41
C LEU A 7 5.60 0.43 -6.95
N SER A 8 5.64 0.81 -8.24
CA SER A 8 6.83 1.40 -8.87
C SER A 8 6.80 2.93 -8.85
N THR A 9 5.61 3.53 -8.89
CA THR A 9 5.42 4.99 -8.96
C THR A 9 4.99 5.61 -7.62
N ASP A 10 4.67 4.77 -6.63
CA ASP A 10 4.08 5.17 -5.34
C ASP A 10 2.81 6.02 -5.49
N THR A 11 2.08 5.83 -6.61
CA THR A 11 0.86 6.58 -6.89
C THR A 11 -0.27 6.09 -5.98
N PRO A 12 -0.99 6.99 -5.27
CA PRO A 12 -2.15 6.60 -4.49
C PRO A 12 -3.17 5.82 -5.34
N TRP A 13 -3.82 4.80 -4.74
CA TRP A 13 -4.79 3.97 -5.47
C TRP A 13 -5.91 4.77 -6.15
N LEU A 14 -6.28 5.93 -5.62
CA LEU A 14 -7.33 6.80 -6.21
C LEU A 14 -6.85 7.62 -7.40
N GLU A 15 -5.54 7.77 -7.55
CA GLU A 15 -4.89 8.65 -8.54
C GLU A 15 -4.27 7.87 -9.70
N VAL A 16 -4.44 6.54 -9.72
CA VAL A 16 -3.96 5.70 -10.83
C VAL A 16 -4.62 6.18 -12.14
N PRO A 17 -3.86 6.58 -13.17
CA PRO A 17 -4.39 7.05 -14.45
C PRO A 17 -4.87 5.87 -15.31
N TYR A 18 -5.88 5.14 -14.80
CA TYR A 18 -6.29 3.84 -15.32
C TYR A 18 -6.89 3.93 -16.73
N ARG A 19 -7.55 5.04 -17.06
CA ARG A 19 -8.13 5.26 -18.40
C ARG A 19 -7.06 5.52 -19.46
N GLU A 20 -6.05 6.30 -19.12
CA GLU A 20 -4.98 6.69 -20.04
C GLU A 20 -4.03 5.52 -20.32
N LEU A 21 -3.77 4.69 -19.30
CA LEU A 21 -2.84 3.56 -19.38
C LEU A 21 -3.52 2.22 -19.65
N GLY A 22 -4.85 2.19 -19.84
CA GLY A 22 -5.61 0.94 -20.01
C GLY A 22 -5.48 -0.01 -18.82
N LEU A 23 -5.22 0.51 -17.62
CA LEU A 23 -5.04 -0.28 -16.41
C LEU A 23 -6.40 -0.55 -15.72
N PRO A 24 -6.49 -1.57 -14.85
CA PRO A 24 -7.61 -1.67 -13.93
C PRO A 24 -7.68 -0.44 -13.03
N SER A 25 -8.88 -0.07 -12.58
CA SER A 25 -9.03 1.00 -11.59
C SER A 25 -8.20 0.69 -10.35
N GLY A 26 -7.65 1.72 -9.70
CA GLY A 26 -6.78 1.47 -8.55
C GLY A 26 -7.51 0.82 -7.37
N GLU A 27 -8.84 0.94 -7.28
CA GLU A 27 -9.65 0.16 -6.33
C GLU A 27 -9.67 -1.34 -6.65
N THR A 28 -9.72 -1.71 -7.92
CA THR A 28 -9.58 -3.11 -8.36
C THR A 28 -8.18 -3.63 -8.03
N CYS A 29 -7.14 -2.81 -8.23
CA CYS A 29 -5.78 -3.15 -7.85
C CYS A 29 -5.63 -3.31 -6.34
N ARG A 30 -6.23 -2.42 -5.54
CA ARG A 30 -6.22 -2.49 -4.07
C ARG A 30 -6.85 -3.79 -3.58
N ARG A 31 -8.05 -4.15 -4.05
CA ARG A 31 -8.70 -5.41 -3.68
C ARG A 31 -7.84 -6.62 -4.03
N ARG A 32 -7.23 -6.63 -5.21
CA ARG A 32 -6.36 -7.72 -5.64
C ARG A 32 -5.04 -7.77 -4.86
N MET A 33 -4.52 -6.62 -4.45
CA MET A 33 -3.37 -6.52 -3.54
C MET A 33 -3.70 -7.09 -2.14
N GLU A 34 -4.92 -6.86 -1.64
CA GLU A 34 -5.39 -7.49 -0.41
C GLU A 34 -5.51 -9.01 -0.55
N GLU A 35 -6.02 -9.52 -1.67
CA GLU A 35 -6.07 -10.96 -1.96
C GLU A 35 -4.65 -11.58 -1.98
N TRP A 36 -3.69 -10.88 -2.58
CA TRP A 36 -2.28 -11.28 -2.59
C TRP A 36 -1.67 -11.28 -1.19
N SER A 37 -2.03 -10.29 -0.37
CA SER A 37 -1.58 -10.21 1.02
C SER A 37 -2.18 -11.34 1.86
N ARG A 38 -3.47 -11.64 1.71
CA ARG A 38 -4.16 -12.74 2.42
C ARG A 38 -3.62 -14.12 2.03
N SER A 39 -3.29 -14.32 0.76
CA SER A 39 -2.71 -15.58 0.26
C SER A 39 -1.19 -15.70 0.51
N GLY A 40 -0.57 -14.68 1.09
CA GLY A 40 0.88 -14.60 1.30
C GLY A 40 1.69 -14.47 0.01
N ALA A 41 1.04 -14.26 -1.14
CA ALA A 41 1.71 -14.13 -2.44
C ALA A 41 2.64 -12.92 -2.48
N PHE A 42 2.21 -11.81 -1.87
CA PHE A 42 3.02 -10.60 -1.80
C PHE A 42 4.30 -10.83 -0.98
N GLN A 43 4.19 -11.45 0.19
CA GLN A 43 5.33 -11.78 1.06
C GLN A 43 6.31 -12.73 0.36
N ARG A 44 5.81 -13.75 -0.34
CA ARG A 44 6.66 -14.66 -1.13
C ARG A 44 7.40 -13.91 -2.25
N ALA A 45 6.71 -13.01 -2.95
CA ALA A 45 7.32 -12.20 -4.00
C ALA A 45 8.44 -11.30 -3.43
N LEU A 46 8.21 -10.68 -2.27
CA LEU A 46 9.24 -9.89 -1.58
C LEU A 46 10.46 -10.72 -1.19
N VAL A 47 10.28 -11.95 -0.69
CA VAL A 47 11.41 -12.84 -0.37
C VAL A 47 12.21 -13.20 -1.63
N VAL A 48 11.55 -13.48 -2.74
CA VAL A 48 12.23 -13.76 -4.02
C VAL A 48 13.01 -12.53 -4.50
N LEU A 49 12.42 -11.34 -4.39
CA LEU A 49 13.10 -10.09 -4.76
C LEU A 49 14.33 -9.84 -3.86
N GLN A 50 14.19 -10.02 -2.56
CA GLN A 50 15.29 -9.89 -1.60
C GLN A 50 16.43 -10.87 -1.89
N LYS A 51 16.12 -12.14 -2.23
CA LYS A 51 17.11 -13.13 -2.64
C LYS A 51 17.86 -12.67 -3.88
N LYS A 52 17.14 -12.24 -4.93
CA LYS A 52 17.77 -11.72 -6.16
C LYS A 52 18.66 -10.51 -5.91
N LEU A 53 18.25 -9.59 -5.04
CA LEU A 53 19.05 -8.41 -4.71
C LEU A 53 20.27 -8.75 -3.85
N ARG A 54 20.16 -9.76 -2.98
CA ARG A 54 21.30 -10.32 -2.23
C ARG A 54 22.29 -10.99 -3.19
N ASP A 55 21.82 -11.83 -4.10
CA ASP A 55 22.66 -12.56 -5.06
C ASP A 55 23.37 -11.59 -6.02
N ALA A 56 22.75 -10.44 -6.32
CA ALA A 56 23.35 -9.38 -7.12
C ALA A 56 24.33 -8.47 -6.34
N GLU A 57 24.60 -8.77 -5.06
CA GLU A 57 25.42 -7.94 -4.15
C GLU A 57 24.98 -6.47 -4.07
N LYS A 58 23.73 -6.18 -4.42
CA LYS A 58 23.17 -4.81 -4.42
C LYS A 58 22.64 -4.39 -3.04
N LEU A 59 22.61 -5.31 -2.08
CA LEU A 59 22.19 -5.07 -0.71
C LEU A 59 23.34 -5.40 0.25
N ASP A 60 23.94 -4.37 0.82
CA ASP A 60 24.85 -4.51 1.94
C ASP A 60 24.04 -4.70 3.24
N TRP A 61 23.85 -5.96 3.62
CA TRP A 61 23.14 -6.33 4.85
C TRP A 61 23.90 -5.98 6.14
N SER A 62 25.17 -5.54 6.06
CA SER A 62 25.89 -5.02 7.23
C SER A 62 25.37 -3.64 7.67
N ARG A 63 24.63 -2.94 6.80
CA ARG A 63 23.96 -1.67 7.08
C ARG A 63 22.46 -1.80 6.84
N VAL A 64 21.72 -2.15 7.89
CA VAL A 64 20.26 -2.09 7.88
C VAL A 64 19.82 -0.66 8.21
N ILE A 65 19.31 0.08 7.23
CA ILE A 65 18.61 1.35 7.46
C ILE A 65 17.12 1.04 7.54
N VAL A 66 16.50 1.38 8.67
CA VAL A 66 15.05 1.28 8.84
C VAL A 66 14.43 2.47 8.11
N ASP A 67 13.81 2.20 6.96
CA ASP A 67 13.21 3.23 6.08
C ASP A 67 11.95 3.89 6.69
N ALA A 68 11.25 3.18 7.58
CA ALA A 68 10.14 3.74 8.33
C ALA A 68 9.96 3.04 9.70
N SER A 69 9.93 3.81 10.78
CA SER A 69 9.47 3.35 12.09
C SER A 69 8.16 4.05 12.43
N LEU A 70 7.07 3.30 12.53
CA LEU A 70 5.80 3.81 13.08
C LEU A 70 5.86 3.68 14.59
N VAL A 71 6.05 4.81 15.28
CA VAL A 71 5.98 4.88 16.75
C VAL A 71 4.60 5.39 17.13
N ASP A 72 3.89 4.63 17.97
CA ASP A 72 2.64 5.10 18.57
C ASP A 72 2.89 6.43 19.28
N ALA A 73 2.08 7.45 18.95
CA ALA A 73 2.15 8.73 19.64
C ALA A 73 1.93 8.51 21.14
N LYS A 74 2.96 8.79 21.96
CA LYS A 74 2.91 8.67 23.42
C LYS A 74 1.83 9.62 23.93
N LYS A 75 0.65 9.07 24.19
CA LYS A 75 -0.59 9.79 24.45
C LYS A 75 -0.51 10.55 25.78
N GLY A 76 -0.02 11.79 25.74
CA GLY A 76 -0.07 12.74 26.86
C GLY A 76 -1.42 13.46 27.02
N ALA A 77 -2.55 12.84 26.64
CA ALA A 77 -3.86 13.48 26.72
C ALA A 77 -4.96 12.53 27.24
N ARG A 78 -5.56 12.90 28.38
CA ARG A 78 -6.84 12.36 28.84
C ARG A 78 -7.93 12.84 27.86
N ARG A 79 -8.46 11.89 27.07
CA ARG A 79 -9.58 12.02 26.12
C ARG A 79 -9.43 13.12 25.05
N SER A 80 -9.03 12.72 23.85
CA SER A 80 -9.54 13.34 22.62
C SER A 80 -10.48 12.33 21.93
N ARG A 81 -11.78 12.63 21.95
CA ARG A 81 -12.77 11.96 21.09
C ARG A 81 -12.72 12.69 19.75
N ALA A 82 -11.71 12.38 18.94
CA ALA A 82 -11.67 12.78 17.55
C ALA A 82 -11.46 11.52 16.71
N ARG A 83 -12.53 11.09 16.03
CA ARG A 83 -12.44 10.08 14.97
C ARG A 83 -11.82 10.77 13.77
N SER A 84 -10.60 10.38 13.42
CA SER A 84 -9.98 10.79 12.16
C SER A 84 -10.77 10.17 11.00
N GLY A 85 -11.29 11.00 10.09
CA GLY A 85 -11.79 10.59 8.78
C GLY A 85 -13.32 10.40 8.70
N ALA A 86 -14.00 11.41 8.20
CA ALA A 86 -15.45 11.49 8.06
C ALA A 86 -16.05 10.40 7.15
N ALA A 87 -17.09 9.73 7.64
CA ALA A 87 -18.11 9.14 6.79
C ALA A 87 -18.78 10.27 5.98
N ARG A 88 -18.77 10.16 4.65
CA ARG A 88 -19.77 10.85 3.82
C ARG A 88 -20.87 9.85 3.52
N ALA A 89 -21.99 10.00 4.24
CA ALA A 89 -23.26 9.51 3.78
C ALA A 89 -23.65 10.34 2.54
N ALA A 90 -23.85 9.67 1.42
CA ALA A 90 -24.63 10.22 0.31
C ALA A 90 -25.80 9.26 0.11
N VAL A 91 -26.94 9.60 0.71
CA VAL A 91 -28.25 9.12 0.27
C VAL A 91 -28.58 9.90 -1.00
N SER A 92 -28.88 9.19 -2.09
CA SER A 92 -29.64 9.77 -3.19
C SER A 92 -30.62 8.74 -3.71
N THR A 93 -31.88 8.93 -3.30
CA THR A 93 -33.07 8.41 -3.96
C THR A 93 -33.07 8.82 -5.42
N CYS A 94 -33.31 7.89 -6.34
CA CYS A 94 -33.96 8.17 -7.62
C CYS A 94 -34.90 6.99 -7.94
N LEU A 95 -36.12 7.37 -8.33
CA LEU A 95 -37.21 6.54 -8.85
C LEU A 95 -36.79 5.65 -10.03
#